data_AF-A0A2S8ZNG4-F1
#
_entry.id   AF-A0A2S8ZNG4-F1
#
_cell.length_a   1.000
_cell.length_b   1.000
_cell.length_c   1.000
_cell.angle_alpha   90.00
_cell.angle_beta   90.00
_cell.angle_gamma   90.00
#
_symmetry.space_group_name_H-M   'P 1'
#
loop_
_entity.id
_entity.type
_entity.pdbx_description
1 polymer ?
#
loop_
_entity_poly.entity_id
_entity_poly.type
_entity_poly.pdbx_seq_one_letter_code
_entity_poly.pdbx_strand_id
1 'polypeptide(L)'
;MSKGILSGVDAANRFASWTRYATGKCLQAVYEALGSRQSDRPGFYTYALRALETVPVANRKYDRTPPKGAIVFFSAGGNGYGHICISVGGGNVVSTDIPSSGRVGITSIAAIEKAWGRRFLCWTNWVMGYDVSTAQPAVTPPAPAPGGHDSLRGLPWVGIQRMLKSDFGYRGKIDGDPGTGTIAAFQRFMNAKGYSERALGRRIAEDGDDGGDTLRAAQQWLKEKWGYASKIDGDRGPGTTAAWGRAEAANGRAYSRVN
;
A
#
# COMPACT_ATOMS: atom_id res chain seq x y z
N MET A 1 -5.17 -16.38 -14.66
CA MET A 1 -6.09 -15.34 -15.20
C MET A 1 -6.49 -14.46 -14.03
N SER A 2 -6.19 -13.16 -14.06
CA SER A 2 -6.77 -12.19 -13.13
C SER A 2 -8.27 -12.03 -13.41
N LYS A 3 -9.06 -11.79 -12.37
CA LYS A 3 -10.43 -11.28 -12.53
C LYS A 3 -10.36 -9.76 -12.42
N GLY A 4 -11.15 -9.04 -13.22
CA GLY A 4 -11.24 -7.58 -13.16
C GLY A 4 -11.83 -7.09 -11.83
N ILE A 5 -11.59 -5.82 -11.51
CA ILE A 5 -12.18 -5.17 -10.33
C ILE A 5 -13.63 -4.82 -10.63
N LEU A 6 -14.55 -5.31 -9.80
CA LEU A 6 -15.99 -5.03 -9.89
C LEU A 6 -16.26 -3.55 -9.61
N SER A 7 -17.41 -3.03 -10.11
CA SER A 7 -17.83 -1.68 -9.72
C SER A 7 -18.10 -1.62 -8.21
N GLY A 8 -18.02 -0.42 -7.63
CA GLY A 8 -18.42 -0.19 -6.25
C GLY A 8 -19.88 -0.59 -5.99
N VAL A 9 -20.76 -0.43 -6.97
CA VAL A 9 -22.19 -0.82 -6.86
C VAL A 9 -22.34 -2.34 -6.76
N ASP A 10 -21.61 -3.09 -7.59
CA ASP A 10 -21.58 -4.56 -7.55
C ASP A 10 -20.94 -5.07 -6.26
N ALA A 11 -19.87 -4.42 -5.80
CA ALA A 11 -19.22 -4.71 -4.53
C ALA A 11 -20.15 -4.42 -3.34
N ALA A 12 -20.93 -3.33 -3.36
CA ALA A 12 -21.93 -3.03 -2.35
C ALA A 12 -23.04 -4.11 -2.32
N ASN A 13 -23.56 -4.49 -3.50
CA ASN A 13 -24.55 -5.57 -3.63
C ASN A 13 -24.01 -6.91 -3.10
N ARG A 14 -22.77 -7.25 -3.47
CA ARG A 14 -22.11 -8.51 -3.10
C ARG A 14 -21.73 -8.55 -1.62
N PHE A 15 -21.24 -7.46 -1.04
CA PHE A 15 -20.95 -7.38 0.39
C PHE A 15 -22.24 -7.48 1.22
N ALA A 16 -23.34 -6.88 0.74
CA ALA A 16 -24.65 -6.94 1.38
C ALA A 16 -25.31 -8.34 1.38
N SER A 17 -24.83 -9.29 0.56
CA SER A 17 -25.30 -10.69 0.62
C SER A 17 -24.50 -11.56 1.62
N TRP A 18 -23.47 -11.02 2.26
CA TRP A 18 -22.68 -11.76 3.26
C TRP A 18 -23.32 -11.66 4.65
N THR A 19 -23.23 -12.75 5.43
CA THR A 19 -23.81 -12.83 6.79
C THR A 19 -22.75 -12.83 7.90
N ARG A 20 -21.49 -13.12 7.55
CA ARG A 20 -20.33 -13.17 8.44
C ARG A 20 -19.06 -12.79 7.67
N TYR A 21 -18.05 -12.31 8.39
CA TYR A 21 -16.67 -12.18 7.90
C TYR A 21 -15.70 -12.34 9.08
N ALA A 22 -14.39 -12.41 8.81
CA ALA A 22 -13.38 -12.44 9.86
C ALA A 22 -13.35 -11.09 10.62
N THR A 23 -13.43 -11.15 11.97
CA THR A 23 -13.45 -9.97 12.84
C THR A 23 -12.28 -9.02 12.57
N GLY A 24 -12.58 -7.73 12.42
CA GLY A 24 -11.56 -6.68 12.24
C GLY A 24 -10.84 -6.72 10.88
N LYS A 25 -11.28 -7.57 9.93
CA LYS A 25 -10.74 -7.65 8.56
C LYS A 25 -11.53 -6.77 7.58
N CYS A 26 -12.00 -5.60 8.02
CA CYS A 26 -12.84 -4.68 7.24
C CYS A 26 -12.25 -4.31 5.87
N LEU A 27 -10.95 -4.02 5.79
CA LEU A 27 -10.27 -3.75 4.52
C LEU A 27 -10.29 -4.96 3.56
N GLN A 28 -10.00 -6.15 4.09
CA GLN A 28 -10.00 -7.38 3.32
C GLN A 28 -11.40 -7.71 2.79
N ALA A 29 -12.44 -7.48 3.59
CA ALA A 29 -13.84 -7.65 3.19
C ALA A 29 -14.22 -6.73 2.02
N VAL A 30 -13.87 -5.44 2.09
CA VAL A 30 -14.14 -4.47 1.01
C VAL A 30 -13.43 -4.86 -0.29
N TYR A 31 -12.19 -5.37 -0.20
CA TYR A 31 -11.42 -5.77 -1.39
C TYR A 31 -11.93 -7.09 -1.97
N GLU A 32 -12.23 -8.06 -1.12
CA GLU A 32 -12.86 -9.30 -1.54
C GLU A 32 -14.23 -9.05 -2.19
N ALA A 33 -15.02 -8.09 -1.70
CA ALA A 33 -16.28 -7.67 -2.31
C ALA A 33 -16.08 -7.06 -3.71
N LEU A 34 -15.04 -6.24 -3.89
CA LEU A 34 -14.58 -5.69 -5.18
C LEU A 34 -13.98 -6.75 -6.14
N GLY A 35 -13.83 -8.00 -5.70
CA GLY A 35 -13.35 -9.12 -6.55
C GLY A 35 -11.84 -9.40 -6.45
N SER A 36 -11.09 -8.54 -5.75
CA SER A 36 -9.70 -8.75 -5.38
C SER A 36 -9.58 -9.97 -4.46
N ARG A 37 -8.55 -10.82 -4.64
CA ARG A 37 -8.33 -11.99 -3.75
C ARG A 37 -7.25 -11.72 -2.70
N GLN A 38 -6.29 -10.85 -2.99
CA GLN A 38 -5.40 -10.21 -2.02
C GLN A 38 -4.78 -8.95 -2.65
N SER A 39 -5.49 -7.80 -2.60
CA SER A 39 -4.99 -6.45 -2.95
C SER A 39 -4.00 -6.42 -4.13
N ASP A 40 -4.46 -6.76 -5.34
CA ASP A 40 -3.67 -7.54 -6.33
C ASP A 40 -3.08 -6.75 -7.56
N ARG A 41 -2.32 -5.64 -7.55
CA ARG A 41 -1.68 -4.73 -6.58
C ARG A 41 -1.70 -3.32 -7.21
N PRO A 42 -1.78 -2.22 -6.41
CA PRO A 42 -0.54 -1.52 -6.02
C PRO A 42 -0.56 -0.97 -4.57
N GLY A 43 0.44 -1.34 -3.76
CA GLY A 43 0.76 -0.67 -2.48
C GLY A 43 0.43 -1.44 -1.18
N PHE A 44 -0.46 -2.44 -1.24
CA PHE A 44 -0.72 -3.46 -0.20
C PHE A 44 -0.90 -2.94 1.25
N TYR A 45 -2.04 -2.31 1.51
CA TYR A 45 -2.35 -1.68 2.79
C TYR A 45 -2.64 -2.70 3.89
N THR A 46 -2.05 -2.50 5.06
CA THR A 46 -2.26 -3.36 6.25
C THR A 46 -3.56 -3.05 7.00
N TYR A 47 -4.11 -1.84 6.86
CA TYR A 47 -5.34 -1.39 7.51
C TYR A 47 -6.02 -0.23 6.77
N ALA A 48 -7.22 0.16 7.21
CA ALA A 48 -8.09 1.12 6.52
C ALA A 48 -7.45 2.50 6.30
N LEU A 49 -6.74 3.07 7.29
CA LEU A 49 -6.08 4.37 7.09
C LEU A 49 -4.92 4.31 6.08
N ARG A 50 -4.14 3.21 6.04
CA ARG A 50 -3.12 3.00 4.99
C ARG A 50 -3.72 2.96 3.58
N ALA A 51 -4.93 2.42 3.42
CA ALA A 51 -5.65 2.50 2.14
C ALA A 51 -6.08 3.94 1.81
N LEU A 52 -6.63 4.66 2.79
CA LEU A 52 -7.01 6.07 2.67
C LEU A 52 -5.82 6.98 2.28
N GLU A 53 -4.63 6.72 2.82
CA GLU A 53 -3.41 7.49 2.50
C GLU A 53 -3.16 7.58 0.99
N THR A 54 -3.46 6.52 0.23
CA THR A 54 -3.26 6.47 -1.24
C THR A 54 -4.44 6.98 -2.07
N VAL A 55 -5.56 7.36 -1.45
CA VAL A 55 -6.66 8.04 -2.15
C VAL A 55 -6.20 9.48 -2.43
N PRO A 56 -6.11 9.95 -3.69
CA PRO A 56 -5.70 11.32 -3.98
C PRO A 56 -6.65 12.32 -3.30
N VAL A 57 -6.13 13.43 -2.78
CA VAL A 57 -6.93 14.36 -1.96
C VAL A 57 -8.12 14.92 -2.75
N ALA A 58 -7.98 15.14 -4.06
CA ALA A 58 -9.08 15.56 -4.94
C ALA A 58 -10.24 14.53 -5.04
N ASN A 59 -9.95 13.24 -4.84
CA ASN A 59 -10.91 12.14 -4.88
C ASN A 59 -11.58 11.88 -3.51
N ARG A 60 -11.12 12.53 -2.43
CA ARG A 60 -11.75 12.46 -1.09
C ARG A 60 -12.90 13.47 -1.00
N LYS A 61 -14.08 13.02 -0.60
CA LYS A 61 -15.30 13.84 -0.45
C LYS A 61 -15.78 13.80 1.00
N TYR A 62 -16.22 14.94 1.52
CA TYR A 62 -16.36 15.19 2.96
C TYR A 62 -17.81 15.41 3.43
N ASP A 63 -18.76 15.45 2.50
CA ASP A 63 -20.19 15.38 2.79
C ASP A 63 -20.59 14.00 3.34
N ARG A 64 -21.75 13.92 4.01
CA ARG A 64 -22.33 12.67 4.53
C ARG A 64 -23.30 12.00 3.54
N THR A 65 -23.14 12.25 2.24
CA THR A 65 -24.04 11.76 1.18
C THR A 65 -23.31 10.88 0.14
N PRO A 66 -22.55 9.83 0.54
CA PRO A 66 -21.89 8.95 -0.40
C PRO A 66 -22.89 8.21 -1.30
N PRO A 67 -22.73 8.25 -2.64
CA PRO A 67 -23.55 7.44 -3.54
C PRO A 67 -23.33 5.94 -3.28
N LYS A 68 -24.28 5.11 -3.70
CA LYS A 68 -24.15 3.65 -3.60
C LYS A 68 -22.89 3.20 -4.32
N GLY A 69 -22.08 2.38 -3.65
CA GLY A 69 -20.80 1.89 -4.13
C GLY A 69 -19.58 2.73 -3.78
N ALA A 70 -19.74 3.96 -3.28
CA ALA A 70 -18.61 4.72 -2.76
C ALA A 70 -17.98 4.04 -1.54
N ILE A 71 -16.65 4.07 -1.47
CA ILE A 71 -15.87 3.55 -0.35
C ILE A 71 -15.84 4.60 0.76
N VAL A 72 -16.17 4.20 2.00
CA VAL A 72 -16.31 5.10 3.15
C VAL A 72 -15.25 4.78 4.20
N PHE A 73 -14.57 5.82 4.70
CA PHE A 73 -13.49 5.70 5.69
C PHE A 73 -13.81 6.40 7.01
N PHE A 74 -13.40 5.77 8.11
CA PHE A 74 -13.50 6.31 9.47
C PHE A 74 -12.17 6.31 10.21
N SER A 75 -12.06 7.16 11.23
CA SER A 75 -10.89 7.33 12.07
C SER A 75 -10.49 6.04 12.80
N ALA A 76 -9.25 6.02 13.25
CA ALA A 76 -8.82 5.10 14.29
C ALA A 76 -9.68 5.26 15.56
N GLY A 77 -9.85 4.15 16.28
CA GLY A 77 -10.01 4.17 17.74
C GLY A 77 -8.66 3.84 18.39
N GLY A 78 -8.66 3.31 19.62
CA GLY A 78 -7.44 2.96 20.36
C GLY A 78 -6.51 1.92 19.71
N ASN A 79 -6.88 1.33 18.56
CA ASN A 79 -6.06 0.38 17.80
C ASN A 79 -5.37 0.95 16.55
N GLY A 80 -5.47 2.25 16.26
CA GLY A 80 -4.76 2.92 15.15
C GLY A 80 -5.28 2.61 13.73
N TYR A 81 -5.96 1.49 13.51
CA TYR A 81 -6.20 0.93 12.16
C TYR A 81 -7.25 1.65 11.28
N GLY A 82 -8.06 2.55 11.83
CA GLY A 82 -9.23 3.09 11.12
C GLY A 82 -10.37 2.09 10.95
N HIS A 83 -11.33 2.42 10.08
CA HIS A 83 -12.33 1.48 9.55
C HIS A 83 -12.68 1.85 8.11
N ILE A 84 -13.09 0.86 7.31
CA ILE A 84 -13.47 1.00 5.90
C ILE A 84 -14.69 0.13 5.60
N CYS A 85 -15.64 0.66 4.82
CA CYS A 85 -16.85 -0.03 4.39
C CYS A 85 -17.35 0.52 3.04
N ILE A 86 -18.46 -0.01 2.50
CA ILE A 86 -19.02 0.43 1.20
C ILE A 86 -20.41 1.04 1.43
N SER A 87 -20.68 2.19 0.82
CA SER A 87 -22.00 2.83 0.82
C SER A 87 -23.03 1.98 0.07
N VAL A 88 -24.22 1.82 0.67
CA VAL A 88 -25.40 1.31 -0.04
C VAL A 88 -26.32 2.44 -0.53
N GLY A 89 -25.94 3.70 -0.29
CA GLY A 89 -26.72 4.91 -0.56
C GLY A 89 -27.52 5.41 0.65
N GLY A 90 -28.07 6.61 0.57
CA GLY A 90 -28.96 7.17 1.60
C GLY A 90 -28.34 7.34 2.99
N GLY A 91 -27.03 7.58 3.07
CA GLY A 91 -26.29 7.67 4.36
C GLY A 91 -26.02 6.32 5.04
N ASN A 92 -26.38 5.21 4.39
CA ASN A 92 -26.17 3.85 4.88
C ASN A 92 -24.97 3.16 4.18
N VAL A 93 -24.36 2.23 4.90
CA VAL A 93 -23.18 1.45 4.51
C VAL A 93 -23.37 -0.02 4.86
N VAL A 94 -22.75 -0.91 4.09
CA VAL A 94 -22.54 -2.32 4.44
C VAL A 94 -21.13 -2.50 5.00
N SER A 95 -21.01 -3.14 6.16
CA SER A 95 -19.78 -3.22 6.97
C SER A 95 -19.58 -4.59 7.59
N THR A 96 -18.33 -4.95 7.92
CA THR A 96 -18.04 -6.00 8.92
C THR A 96 -18.37 -5.52 10.33
N ASP A 97 -18.43 -6.47 11.26
CA ASP A 97 -18.48 -6.30 12.71
C ASP A 97 -19.73 -5.55 13.23
N ILE A 98 -20.77 -5.47 12.38
CA ILE A 98 -22.09 -4.91 12.69
C ILE A 98 -23.18 -5.95 12.35
N PRO A 99 -24.25 -6.10 13.16
CA PRO A 99 -24.49 -5.48 14.47
C PRO A 99 -23.58 -5.98 15.59
N SER A 100 -22.74 -7.00 15.34
CA SER A 100 -21.78 -7.53 16.30
C SER A 100 -20.55 -8.13 15.61
N SER A 101 -19.48 -8.36 16.38
CA SER A 101 -18.20 -8.91 15.91
C SER A 101 -18.37 -10.12 14.98
N GLY A 102 -17.67 -10.11 13.85
CA GLY A 102 -17.68 -11.19 12.86
C GLY A 102 -18.99 -11.35 12.07
N ARG A 103 -19.98 -10.45 12.24
CA ARG A 103 -21.14 -10.33 11.35
C ARG A 103 -20.82 -9.40 10.19
N VAL A 104 -21.67 -9.45 9.16
CA VAL A 104 -21.78 -8.41 8.14
C VAL A 104 -23.22 -7.90 8.17
N GLY A 105 -23.41 -6.60 7.97
CA GLY A 105 -24.72 -5.98 8.00
C GLY A 105 -24.73 -4.57 7.45
N ILE A 106 -25.94 -4.06 7.17
CA ILE A 106 -26.18 -2.68 6.76
C ILE A 106 -26.49 -1.83 8.00
N THR A 107 -25.94 -0.62 8.04
CA THR A 107 -26.13 0.36 9.11
C THR A 107 -25.92 1.79 8.59
N SER A 108 -26.18 2.81 9.40
CA SER A 108 -25.88 4.20 9.02
C SER A 108 -24.47 4.63 9.41
N ILE A 109 -23.92 5.62 8.70
CA ILE A 109 -22.62 6.23 9.05
C ILE A 109 -22.63 6.72 10.51
N ALA A 110 -23.70 7.42 10.91
CA ALA A 110 -23.84 7.93 12.28
C ALA A 110 -23.94 6.82 13.35
N ALA A 111 -24.51 5.65 13.00
CA ALA A 111 -24.55 4.50 13.91
C ALA A 111 -23.16 3.89 14.12
N ILE A 112 -22.30 3.83 13.10
CA ILE A 112 -20.89 3.44 13.24
C ILE A 112 -20.13 4.45 14.11
N GLU A 113 -20.32 5.76 13.87
CA GLU A 113 -19.66 6.80 14.67
C GLU A 113 -20.04 6.68 16.16
N LYS A 114 -21.33 6.51 16.45
CA LYS A 114 -21.85 6.33 17.82
C LYS A 114 -21.43 5.02 18.47
N ALA A 115 -21.43 3.89 17.74
CA ALA A 115 -21.16 2.58 18.31
C ALA A 115 -19.69 2.37 18.69
N TRP A 116 -18.75 2.95 17.94
CA TRP A 116 -17.32 2.68 18.10
C TRP A 116 -16.47 3.90 18.46
N GLY A 117 -17.08 5.07 18.67
CA GLY A 117 -16.37 6.32 19.01
C GLY A 117 -15.46 6.83 17.89
N ARG A 118 -15.73 6.44 16.64
CA ARG A 118 -14.93 6.79 15.46
C ARG A 118 -15.58 7.95 14.72
N ARG A 119 -14.79 8.74 14.01
CA ARG A 119 -15.28 9.84 13.17
C ARG A 119 -15.30 9.41 11.70
N PHE A 120 -16.35 9.73 10.96
CA PHE A 120 -16.32 9.73 9.50
C PHE A 120 -15.19 10.67 9.02
N LEU A 121 -14.37 10.21 8.09
CA LEU A 121 -13.28 10.99 7.51
C LEU A 121 -13.62 11.52 6.12
N CYS A 122 -14.03 10.63 5.23
CA CYS A 122 -14.44 10.95 3.86
C CYS A 122 -15.08 9.71 3.19
N TRP A 123 -15.70 9.94 2.04
CA TRP A 123 -15.96 8.90 1.05
C TRP A 123 -15.15 9.14 -0.24
N THR A 124 -15.03 8.12 -1.08
CA THR A 124 -14.36 8.20 -2.37
C THR A 124 -14.85 7.13 -3.34
N ASN A 125 -14.69 7.39 -4.65
CA ASN A 125 -14.79 6.36 -5.70
C ASN A 125 -13.42 5.80 -6.09
N TRP A 126 -12.31 6.25 -5.47
CA TRP A 126 -10.96 5.81 -5.82
C TRP A 126 -10.37 4.88 -4.75
N VAL A 127 -9.99 3.65 -5.12
CA VAL A 127 -9.39 2.68 -4.21
C VAL A 127 -8.50 1.68 -4.96
N MET A 128 -7.45 1.16 -4.32
CA MET A 128 -6.48 0.24 -4.94
C MET A 128 -5.83 0.77 -6.24
N GLY A 129 -5.80 2.09 -6.47
CA GLY A 129 -5.30 2.69 -7.71
C GLY A 129 -6.28 2.68 -8.89
N TYR A 130 -7.57 2.43 -8.67
CA TYR A 130 -8.63 2.49 -9.67
C TYR A 130 -9.76 3.42 -9.24
N ASP A 131 -10.48 3.97 -10.22
CA ASP A 131 -11.83 4.49 -9.99
C ASP A 131 -12.84 3.33 -10.12
N VAL A 132 -13.66 3.13 -9.09
CA VAL A 132 -14.66 2.05 -9.01
C VAL A 132 -16.09 2.55 -9.24
N SER A 133 -16.28 3.78 -9.72
CA SER A 133 -17.60 4.25 -10.20
C SER A 133 -18.12 3.44 -11.38
N THR A 134 -17.23 2.84 -12.16
CA THR A 134 -17.51 1.80 -13.17
C THR A 134 -16.73 0.53 -12.87
N ALA A 135 -17.14 -0.60 -13.44
CA ALA A 135 -16.37 -1.84 -13.36
C ALA A 135 -15.14 -1.76 -14.28
N GLN A 136 -13.98 -2.22 -13.81
CA GLN A 136 -12.74 -2.21 -14.58
C GLN A 136 -12.56 -3.53 -15.34
N PRO A 137 -12.21 -3.51 -16.63
CA PRO A 137 -11.90 -4.73 -17.38
C PRO A 137 -10.68 -5.46 -16.78
N ALA A 138 -10.50 -6.74 -17.12
CA ALA A 138 -9.37 -7.54 -16.67
C ALA A 138 -8.06 -7.16 -17.43
N VAL A 139 -7.56 -5.95 -17.17
CA VAL A 139 -6.30 -5.42 -17.70
C VAL A 139 -5.25 -5.29 -16.59
N THR A 140 -3.98 -5.21 -16.98
CA THR A 140 -2.84 -5.02 -16.06
C THR A 140 -3.04 -3.76 -15.21
N PRO A 141 -2.70 -3.76 -13.91
CA PRO A 141 -2.82 -2.56 -13.07
C PRO A 141 -2.12 -1.34 -13.66
N PRO A 142 -2.68 -0.12 -13.52
CA PRO A 142 -1.94 1.10 -13.82
C PRO A 142 -0.68 1.14 -12.94
N ALA A 143 0.42 1.64 -13.51
CA ALA A 143 1.70 1.69 -12.80
C ALA A 143 1.55 2.44 -11.46
N PRO A 144 2.13 1.93 -10.36
CA PRO A 144 1.89 2.46 -9.01
C PRO A 144 2.27 3.94 -8.90
N ALA A 145 1.33 4.76 -8.42
CA ALA A 145 1.61 6.13 -8.04
C ALA A 145 2.74 6.18 -6.97
N PRO A 146 3.66 7.14 -7.05
CA PRO A 146 4.87 7.12 -6.23
C PRO A 146 4.60 7.47 -4.77
N GLY A 147 5.27 6.76 -3.85
CA GLY A 147 5.57 7.32 -2.52
C GLY A 147 4.69 6.92 -1.34
N GLY A 148 4.25 5.66 -1.22
CA GLY A 148 3.76 5.14 0.07
C GLY A 148 4.87 5.15 1.15
N HIS A 149 4.49 5.19 2.44
CA HIS A 149 5.45 5.18 3.55
C HIS A 149 6.22 3.85 3.71
N ASP A 150 5.81 2.79 3.04
CA ASP A 150 6.37 1.43 3.19
C ASP A 150 7.03 0.97 1.87
N SER A 151 7.45 1.93 1.04
CA SER A 151 7.99 1.76 -0.32
C SER A 151 9.28 2.56 -0.50
N LEU A 152 10.20 2.08 -1.35
CA LEU A 152 11.41 2.80 -1.74
C LEU A 152 11.19 3.77 -2.93
N ARG A 153 10.01 3.76 -3.56
CA ARG A 153 9.69 4.69 -4.67
C ARG A 153 9.44 6.11 -4.13
N GLY A 154 10.05 7.11 -4.77
CA GLY A 154 10.04 8.50 -4.30
C GLY A 154 11.21 8.88 -3.37
N LEU A 155 12.16 7.96 -3.13
CA LEU A 155 13.52 8.30 -2.73
C LEU A 155 14.37 8.64 -3.97
N PRO A 156 15.52 9.33 -3.86
CA PRO A 156 16.45 9.50 -4.98
C PRO A 156 17.24 8.20 -5.25
N TRP A 157 17.43 7.85 -6.53
CA TRP A 157 18.01 6.56 -6.95
C TRP A 157 19.13 6.64 -8.01
N VAL A 158 19.54 7.82 -8.48
CA VAL A 158 20.51 7.99 -9.58
C VAL A 158 21.87 7.37 -9.24
N GLY A 159 22.40 7.64 -8.05
CA GLY A 159 23.65 7.08 -7.57
C GLY A 159 23.55 5.57 -7.32
N ILE A 160 22.45 5.11 -6.74
CA ILE A 160 22.24 3.67 -6.50
C ILE A 160 22.03 2.92 -7.83
N GLN A 161 21.32 3.46 -8.81
CA GLN A 161 21.22 2.90 -10.16
C GLN A 161 22.60 2.74 -10.83
N ARG A 162 23.53 3.69 -10.63
CA ARG A 162 24.92 3.57 -11.11
C ARG A 162 25.65 2.37 -10.49
N MET A 163 25.58 2.21 -9.17
CA MET A 163 26.10 1.02 -8.47
C MET A 163 25.46 -0.28 -8.99
N LEU A 164 24.13 -0.30 -9.16
CA LEU A 164 23.40 -1.48 -9.63
C LEU A 164 23.70 -1.84 -11.09
N LYS A 165 23.99 -0.84 -11.94
CA LYS A 165 24.35 -1.01 -13.35
C LYS A 165 25.78 -1.52 -13.53
N SER A 166 26.69 -1.04 -12.68
CA SER A 166 28.06 -1.55 -12.60
C SER A 166 28.12 -3.00 -12.09
N ASP A 167 27.53 -3.26 -10.92
CA ASP A 167 27.92 -4.43 -10.12
C ASP A 167 26.81 -5.49 -9.94
N PHE A 168 25.54 -5.16 -10.22
CA PHE A 168 24.37 -6.01 -9.89
C PHE A 168 23.40 -6.26 -11.07
N GLY A 169 23.87 -5.99 -12.29
CA GLY A 169 23.18 -6.35 -13.54
C GLY A 169 21.92 -5.54 -13.85
N TYR A 170 21.81 -4.31 -13.35
CA TYR A 170 20.77 -3.39 -13.83
C TYR A 170 21.08 -2.95 -15.26
N ARG A 171 20.15 -3.19 -16.19
CA ARG A 171 20.33 -2.88 -17.63
C ARG A 171 19.55 -1.64 -18.10
N GLY A 172 18.91 -0.91 -17.18
CA GLY A 172 18.04 0.23 -17.51
C GLY A 172 18.79 1.55 -17.75
N LYS A 173 18.01 2.59 -18.01
CA LYS A 173 18.46 3.99 -17.99
C LYS A 173 18.72 4.44 -16.54
N ILE A 174 19.61 5.40 -16.35
CA ILE A 174 19.83 6.04 -15.04
C ILE A 174 19.01 7.32 -15.03
N ASP A 175 17.91 7.29 -14.29
CA ASP A 175 16.82 8.28 -14.36
C ASP A 175 16.33 8.74 -12.97
N GLY A 176 16.70 8.03 -11.90
CA GLY A 176 16.18 8.25 -10.55
C GLY A 176 14.84 7.54 -10.26
N ASP A 177 14.26 6.82 -11.23
CA ASP A 177 12.97 6.14 -11.12
C ASP A 177 13.14 4.63 -10.84
N PRO A 178 12.79 4.14 -9.64
CA PRO A 178 12.91 2.72 -9.28
C PRO A 178 11.78 1.86 -9.86
N GLY A 179 11.81 1.64 -11.17
CA GLY A 179 11.04 0.60 -11.85
C GLY A 179 11.48 -0.82 -11.47
N THR A 180 10.69 -1.82 -11.86
CA THR A 180 10.87 -3.26 -11.53
C THR A 180 12.32 -3.75 -11.74
N GLY A 181 12.96 -3.37 -12.86
CA GLY A 181 14.35 -3.75 -13.14
C GLY A 181 15.37 -3.15 -12.16
N THR A 182 15.12 -1.93 -11.67
CA THR A 182 15.96 -1.27 -10.65
C THR A 182 15.84 -2.01 -9.32
N ILE A 183 14.60 -2.31 -8.90
CA ILE A 183 14.33 -3.02 -7.66
C ILE A 183 14.87 -4.46 -7.71
N ALA A 184 14.72 -5.19 -8.82
CA ALA A 184 15.25 -6.55 -8.95
C ALA A 184 16.79 -6.59 -8.85
N ALA A 185 17.49 -5.58 -9.40
CA ALA A 185 18.93 -5.43 -9.19
C ALA A 185 19.28 -5.04 -7.75
N PHE A 186 18.45 -4.22 -7.09
CA PHE A 186 18.62 -3.88 -5.69
C PHE A 186 18.40 -5.08 -4.76
N GLN A 187 17.42 -5.94 -5.05
CA GLN A 187 17.20 -7.22 -4.36
C GLN A 187 18.39 -8.17 -4.56
N ARG A 188 18.95 -8.26 -5.77
CA ARG A 188 20.25 -8.94 -6.02
C ARG A 188 21.36 -8.39 -5.14
N PHE A 189 21.50 -7.07 -5.03
CA PHE A 189 22.50 -6.43 -4.16
C PHE A 189 22.29 -6.79 -2.68
N MET A 190 21.04 -6.73 -2.19
CA MET A 190 20.69 -7.14 -0.82
C MET A 190 21.07 -8.59 -0.54
N ASN A 191 20.66 -9.51 -1.42
CA ASN A 191 20.94 -10.93 -1.38
C ASN A 191 22.44 -11.27 -1.57
N ALA A 192 23.18 -10.53 -2.40
CA ALA A 192 24.59 -10.80 -2.69
C ALA A 192 25.55 -10.29 -1.61
N LYS A 193 25.08 -9.40 -0.72
CA LYS A 193 25.84 -8.92 0.45
C LYS A 193 25.27 -9.44 1.79
N GLY A 194 24.29 -10.34 1.72
CA GLY A 194 23.66 -10.99 2.88
C GLY A 194 22.80 -10.07 3.75
N TYR A 195 22.42 -8.89 3.26
CA TYR A 195 21.58 -7.95 4.03
C TYR A 195 20.16 -8.51 4.23
N SER A 196 19.63 -9.24 3.24
CA SER A 196 18.38 -9.99 3.34
C SER A 196 18.45 -11.03 4.47
N GLU A 197 19.47 -11.88 4.43
CA GLU A 197 19.68 -12.96 5.40
C GLU A 197 19.87 -12.42 6.83
N ARG A 198 20.57 -11.29 7.00
CA ARG A 198 20.73 -10.65 8.32
C ARG A 198 19.47 -9.93 8.82
N ALA A 199 18.61 -9.43 7.92
CA ALA A 199 17.36 -8.75 8.28
C ALA A 199 16.18 -9.71 8.53
N LEU A 200 16.16 -10.87 7.85
CA LEU A 200 14.97 -11.73 7.71
C LEU A 200 15.24 -13.22 7.97
N GLY A 201 16.49 -13.63 8.22
CA GLY A 201 16.90 -15.04 8.32
C GLY A 201 16.90 -15.80 6.98
N ARG A 202 16.57 -15.13 5.87
CA ARG A 202 16.48 -15.71 4.52
C ARG A 202 16.74 -14.69 3.42
N ARG A 203 16.94 -15.20 2.20
CA ARG A 203 16.91 -14.41 0.97
C ARG A 203 15.52 -13.84 0.72
N ILE A 204 15.48 -12.72 -0.01
CA ILE A 204 14.24 -12.18 -0.59
C ILE A 204 14.13 -12.60 -2.06
N ALA A 205 12.93 -12.55 -2.61
CA ALA A 205 12.72 -12.70 -4.04
C ALA A 205 13.42 -11.57 -4.81
N GLU A 206 13.70 -11.82 -6.09
CA GLU A 206 14.32 -10.85 -7.02
C GLU A 206 13.30 -10.46 -8.11
N ASP A 207 12.06 -10.24 -7.66
CA ASP A 207 10.85 -10.00 -8.44
C ASP A 207 10.66 -8.55 -8.92
N GLY A 208 11.37 -7.61 -8.31
CA GLY A 208 11.24 -6.18 -8.57
C GLY A 208 10.16 -5.46 -7.76
N ASP A 209 9.60 -6.10 -6.73
CA ASP A 209 8.68 -5.49 -5.77
C ASP A 209 9.40 -4.97 -4.52
N ASP A 210 9.25 -3.66 -4.26
CA ASP A 210 9.95 -2.93 -3.20
C ASP A 210 9.23 -2.98 -1.84
N GLY A 211 8.47 -4.05 -1.61
CA GLY A 211 7.69 -4.26 -0.39
C GLY A 211 8.54 -4.42 0.88
N GLY A 212 7.86 -4.55 2.02
CA GLY A 212 8.46 -4.46 3.35
C GLY A 212 9.70 -5.34 3.60
N ASP A 213 9.85 -6.50 2.95
CA ASP A 213 11.05 -7.33 3.04
C ASP A 213 12.26 -6.74 2.30
N THR A 214 12.04 -6.22 1.08
CA THR A 214 13.05 -5.45 0.33
C THR A 214 13.47 -4.20 1.12
N LEU A 215 12.52 -3.54 1.79
CA LEU A 215 12.78 -2.37 2.64
C LEU A 215 13.48 -2.73 3.96
N ARG A 216 13.20 -3.88 4.58
CA ARG A 216 13.94 -4.37 5.76
C ARG A 216 15.39 -4.72 5.43
N ALA A 217 15.63 -5.39 4.31
CA ALA A 217 16.98 -5.64 3.81
C ALA A 217 17.71 -4.31 3.53
N ALA A 218 17.02 -3.34 2.92
CA ALA A 218 17.56 -1.99 2.73
C ALA A 218 17.94 -1.33 4.07
N GLN A 219 17.07 -1.39 5.07
CA GLN A 219 17.34 -0.84 6.41
C GLN A 219 18.55 -1.50 7.08
N GLN A 220 18.76 -2.81 6.91
CA GLN A 220 19.97 -3.49 7.38
C GLN A 220 21.24 -2.95 6.69
N TRP A 221 21.22 -2.74 5.38
CA TRP A 221 22.32 -2.08 4.65
C TRP A 221 22.56 -0.64 5.14
N LEU A 222 21.49 0.15 5.28
CA LEU A 222 21.56 1.52 5.81
C LEU A 222 22.10 1.56 7.25
N LYS A 223 21.84 0.51 8.04
CA LYS A 223 22.34 0.37 9.42
C LYS A 223 23.83 0.07 9.45
N GLU A 224 24.28 -0.88 8.63
CA GLU A 224 25.69 -1.30 8.56
C GLU A 224 26.63 -0.28 7.89
N LYS A 225 26.12 0.59 7.00
CA LYS A 225 26.96 1.45 6.15
C LYS A 225 26.65 2.95 6.21
N TRP A 226 25.43 3.34 6.58
CA TRP A 226 24.95 4.71 6.39
C TRP A 226 24.33 5.35 7.65
N GLY A 227 24.56 4.76 8.83
CA GLY A 227 24.17 5.34 10.12
C GLY A 227 22.66 5.36 10.37
N TYR A 228 21.94 4.33 9.94
CA TYR A 228 20.53 4.15 10.31
C TYR A 228 20.42 3.52 11.71
N ALA A 229 20.08 4.35 12.72
CA ALA A 229 20.06 3.91 14.11
C ALA A 229 18.79 3.10 14.50
N SER A 230 17.66 3.35 13.84
CA SER A 230 16.33 2.83 14.21
C SER A 230 16.15 1.31 14.05
N LYS A 231 14.98 0.79 14.44
CA LYS A 231 14.57 -0.61 14.26
C LYS A 231 14.50 -0.98 12.76
N ILE A 232 14.63 -2.26 12.43
CA ILE A 232 14.38 -2.77 11.08
C ILE A 232 12.93 -3.26 11.07
N ASP A 233 12.05 -2.48 10.46
CA ASP A 233 10.59 -2.64 10.53
C ASP A 233 9.93 -2.79 9.16
N GLY A 234 10.55 -2.26 8.11
CA GLY A 234 9.93 -2.10 6.78
C GLY A 234 9.23 -0.75 6.58
N ASP A 235 9.48 0.23 7.45
CA ASP A 235 8.86 1.55 7.42
C ASP A 235 9.86 2.62 6.91
N ARG A 236 9.52 3.35 5.84
CA ARG A 236 10.30 4.52 5.38
C ARG A 236 9.97 5.75 6.22
N GLY A 237 10.39 5.70 7.49
CA GLY A 237 10.43 6.85 8.38
C GLY A 237 11.60 7.81 8.07
N PRO A 238 11.68 8.98 8.74
CA PRO A 238 12.70 10.00 8.48
C PRO A 238 14.14 9.50 8.59
N GLY A 239 14.42 8.59 9.53
CA GLY A 239 15.74 7.95 9.65
C GLY A 239 16.13 7.14 8.41
N THR A 240 15.16 6.41 7.82
CA THR A 240 15.36 5.61 6.61
C THR A 240 15.69 6.54 5.44
N THR A 241 14.92 7.60 5.25
CA THR A 241 15.14 8.64 4.24
C THR A 241 16.50 9.33 4.39
N ALA A 242 16.89 9.72 5.61
CA ALA A 242 18.16 10.41 5.86
C ALA A 242 19.39 9.52 5.63
N ALA A 243 19.32 8.23 5.98
CA ALA A 243 20.38 7.28 5.69
C ALA A 243 20.44 6.93 4.19
N TRP A 244 19.29 6.83 3.52
CA TRP A 244 19.22 6.63 2.07
C TRP A 244 19.86 7.78 1.29
N GLY A 245 19.59 9.04 1.67
CA GLY A 245 20.22 10.21 1.05
C GLY A 245 21.76 10.21 1.16
N ARG A 246 22.32 9.68 2.25
CA ARG A 246 23.77 9.48 2.41
C ARG A 246 24.30 8.38 1.47
N ALA A 247 23.59 7.26 1.39
CA ALA A 247 23.92 6.14 0.51
C ALA A 247 23.91 6.54 -0.97
N GLU A 248 22.85 7.23 -1.39
CA GLU A 248 22.67 7.77 -2.74
C GLU A 248 23.81 8.73 -3.11
N ALA A 249 24.08 9.73 -2.27
CA ALA A 249 25.13 10.72 -2.54
C ALA A 249 26.54 10.09 -2.58
N ALA A 250 26.80 9.03 -1.81
CA ALA A 250 28.06 8.30 -1.85
C ALA A 250 28.22 7.47 -3.14
N ASN A 251 27.19 6.70 -3.52
CA ASN A 251 27.21 5.93 -4.76
C ASN A 251 27.26 6.82 -6.01
N GLY A 252 26.56 7.97 -5.99
CA GLY A 252 26.60 8.97 -7.06
C GLY A 252 27.99 9.55 -7.32
N ARG A 253 28.85 9.61 -6.28
CA ARG A 253 30.28 9.95 -6.43
C ARG A 253 31.11 8.76 -6.91
N ALA A 254 30.99 7.61 -6.24
CA ALA A 254 31.80 6.42 -6.50
C ALA A 254 31.63 5.88 -7.93
N TYR A 255 30.40 5.81 -8.42
CA TYR A 255 30.04 5.30 -9.75
C TYR A 255 29.72 6.43 -10.74
N SER A 256 30.27 7.63 -10.54
CA SER A 256 30.01 8.85 -11.32
C SER A 256 30.25 8.74 -12.83
N ARG A 257 31.05 7.76 -13.28
CA ARG A 257 31.33 7.46 -14.69
C ARG A 257 30.31 6.52 -15.37
N VAL A 258 29.34 5.99 -14.63
CA VAL A 258 28.33 5.04 -15.14
C VAL A 258 27.09 5.80 -15.62
N ASN A 259 26.58 5.42 -16.80
CA ASN A 259 25.42 5.98 -17.48
C ASN A 259 24.52 4.84 -17.99
#